data_AF-A0A7Y2TSH2-F1
#
_entry.id   AF-A0A7Y2TSH2-F1
#
_cell.length_a   1.000
_cell.length_b   1.000
_cell.length_c   1.000
_cell.angle_alpha   90.00
_cell.angle_beta   90.00
_cell.angle_gamma   90.00
#
_symmetry.space_group_name_H-M   'P 1'
#
loop_
_entity.id
_entity.type
_entity.pdbx_description
1 polymer ?
#
loop_
_entity_poly.entity_id
_entity_poly.type
_entity_poly.pdbx_seq_one_letter_code
_entity_poly.pdbx_strand_id
1 'polypeptide(L)' 'ENPRWLMVDVKYRRKTKRQISLEELRNHADRLEDFALLRRGNRLSIMPVSKAHWDYILSLE' A
#
# COMPACT_ATOMS: atom_id res chain seq x y z
N GLU A 1 -14.81 -16.27 23.95
CA GLU A 1 -14.86 -16.47 22.49
C GLU A 1 -13.52 -16.06 21.90
N ASN A 2 -12.91 -16.84 20.99
CA ASN A 2 -11.62 -16.52 20.35
C ASN A 2 -11.80 -16.54 18.83
N PRO A 3 -12.37 -15.48 18.23
CA PRO A 3 -12.70 -15.46 16.82
C PRO A 3 -11.43 -15.55 15.98
N ARG A 4 -11.40 -16.49 15.03
CA ARG A 4 -10.25 -16.70 14.12
C ARG A 4 -10.14 -15.63 13.04
N TRP A 5 -11.26 -15.01 12.70
CA TRP A 5 -11.36 -14.04 11.62
C TRP A 5 -11.97 -12.75 12.15
N LEU A 6 -11.34 -11.64 11.77
CA LEU A 6 -11.80 -10.30 12.09
C LEU A 6 -12.08 -9.58 10.77
N MET A 7 -13.13 -8.78 10.75
CA MET A 7 -13.51 -7.93 9.63
C MET A 7 -13.60 -6.49 10.12
N VAL A 8 -13.29 -5.54 9.24
CA VAL A 8 -13.43 -4.11 9.50
C VAL A 8 -14.24 -3.46 8.40
N ASP A 9 -15.10 -2.52 8.77
CA ASP A 9 -15.82 -1.67 7.82
C ASP A 9 -14.95 -0.51 7.38
N VAL A 10 -14.93 -0.25 6.07
CA VAL A 10 -14.27 0.91 5.48
C VAL A 10 -15.27 1.73 4.69
N LYS A 11 -15.04 3.05 4.60
CA LYS A 11 -15.87 3.95 3.82
C LYS A 11 -15.04 4.62 2.73
N TYR A 12 -15.68 4.84 1.59
CA TYR A 12 -15.08 5.60 0.50
C TYR A 12 -14.67 7.00 0.97
N ARG A 13 -13.47 7.44 0.57
CA ARG A 13 -12.95 8.79 0.85
C ARG A 13 -12.82 9.61 -0.42
N ARG A 14 -11.95 9.16 -1.34
CA ARG A 14 -11.76 9.76 -2.68
C ARG A 14 -11.08 8.77 -3.60
N LYS A 15 -11.10 9.06 -4.91
CA LYS A 15 -10.19 8.44 -5.88
C LYS A 15 -8.82 9.14 -5.86
N THR A 16 -7.79 8.45 -6.31
CA THR A 16 -6.54 9.08 -6.75
C THR A 16 -6.80 9.85 -8.06
N LYS A 17 -5.99 10.86 -8.38
CA LYS A 17 -6.18 11.65 -9.62
C LYS A 17 -6.01 10.79 -10.88
N ARG A 18 -5.12 9.80 -10.80
CA ARG A 18 -4.89 8.76 -11.80
C ARG A 18 -4.60 7.43 -11.13
N GLN A 19 -4.60 6.35 -11.90
CA GLN A 19 -4.08 5.07 -11.42
C GLN A 19 -2.57 5.16 -11.20
N ILE A 20 -2.11 4.70 -10.05
CA ILE A 20 -0.69 4.44 -9.74
C ILE A 20 -0.52 2.93 -9.84
N SER A 21 0.24 2.45 -10.82
CA SER A 21 0.37 1.01 -11.09
C SER A 21 1.43 0.37 -10.20
N LEU A 22 1.36 -0.96 -10.02
CA LEU A 22 2.42 -1.68 -9.31
C LEU A 22 3.76 -1.59 -10.04
N GLU A 23 3.74 -1.57 -11.38
CA GLU A 23 4.95 -1.42 -12.21
C GLU A 23 5.61 -0.06 -11.97
N GLU A 24 4.81 1.02 -11.93
CA GLU A 24 5.29 2.35 -11.57
C GLU A 24 5.94 2.35 -10.18
N LEU A 25 5.27 1.79 -9.18
CA LEU A 25 5.83 1.69 -7.83
C LEU A 25 7.15 0.90 -7.78
N ARG A 26 7.31 -0.13 -8.64
CA ARG A 26 8.58 -0.87 -8.76
C ARG A 26 9.69 -0.01 -9.37
N ASN A 27 9.37 0.91 -10.28
CA ASN A 27 10.34 1.86 -10.83
C ASN A 27 10.80 2.89 -9.80
N HIS A 28 10.04 3.07 -8.71
CA HIS A 28 10.38 3.91 -7.56
C HIS A 28 10.85 3.12 -6.33
N ALA A 29 11.32 1.88 -6.51
CA ALA A 29 11.76 1.02 -5.41
C ALA A 29 12.94 1.60 -4.62
N ASP A 30 13.75 2.48 -5.21
CA ASP A 30 14.81 3.23 -4.53
C ASP A 30 14.28 4.20 -3.47
N ARG A 31 13.08 4.76 -3.67
CA ARG A 31 12.41 5.68 -2.71
C ARG A 31 11.45 4.95 -1.77
N LEU A 32 11.03 3.76 -2.17
CA LEU A 32 10.08 2.92 -1.44
C LEU A 32 10.74 1.75 -0.71
N GLU A 33 12.06 1.59 -0.82
CA GLU A 33 12.93 0.64 -0.14
C GLU A 33 12.21 -0.56 0.53
N ASP A 34 12.08 -0.51 1.85
CA ASP A 34 11.56 -1.58 2.71
C ASP A 34 10.04 -1.78 2.63
N PHE A 35 9.36 -1.08 1.72
CA PHE A 35 7.92 -1.18 1.58
C PHE A 35 7.49 -2.61 1.25
N ALA A 36 6.73 -3.20 2.18
CA ALA A 36 6.34 -4.61 2.11
C ALA A 36 5.71 -5.00 0.76
N LEU A 37 4.93 -4.09 0.14
CA LEU A 37 4.28 -4.30 -1.15
C LEU A 37 5.27 -4.70 -2.27
N LEU A 38 6.50 -4.18 -2.25
CA LEU A 38 7.48 -4.38 -3.33
C LEU A 38 8.37 -5.61 -3.10
N ARG A 39 8.39 -6.17 -1.88
CA ARG A 39 9.22 -7.32 -1.52
C ARG A 39 8.87 -8.54 -2.37
N ARG A 40 9.90 -9.22 -2.88
CA ARG A 40 9.75 -10.44 -3.67
C ARG A 40 9.01 -11.50 -2.85
N GLY A 41 7.95 -12.08 -3.41
CA GLY A 41 7.20 -13.14 -2.75
C GLY A 41 6.22 -12.66 -1.68
N ASN A 42 6.02 -11.36 -1.47
CA ASN A 42 4.98 -10.88 -0.56
C ASN A 42 3.59 -11.40 -1.00
N ARG A 43 2.83 -11.91 -0.04
CA ARG A 43 1.46 -12.44 -0.19
C ARG A 43 0.50 -11.83 0.86
N LEU A 44 0.94 -10.82 1.60
CA LEU A 44 0.10 -10.11 2.57
C LEU A 44 -0.90 -9.23 1.82
N SER A 45 -2.18 -9.41 2.11
CA SER A 45 -3.28 -8.57 1.62
C SER A 45 -3.53 -7.34 2.49
N ILE A 46 -3.06 -7.35 3.74
CA ILE A 46 -3.11 -6.24 4.69
C ILE A 46 -1.70 -6.00 5.20
N MET A 47 -1.21 -4.77 5.09
CA MET A 47 0.14 -4.42 5.51
C MET A 47 0.18 -2.98 6.04
N PRO A 48 1.06 -2.68 7.01
CA PRO A 48 1.27 -1.31 7.45
C PRO A 48 1.95 -0.50 6.34
N VAL A 49 1.60 0.79 6.27
CA VAL A 49 2.25 1.77 5.40
C VAL A 49 2.81 2.88 6.29
N SER A 50 4.11 3.14 6.18
CA SER A 50 4.72 4.25 6.93
C SER A 50 4.22 5.58 6.37
N LYS A 51 4.28 6.64 7.19
CA LYS A 51 3.91 7.98 6.74
C LYS A 51 4.74 8.44 5.53
N ALA A 52 6.04 8.14 5.52
CA ALA A 52 6.93 8.48 4.42
C ALA A 52 6.52 7.79 3.11
N HIS A 53 6.22 6.48 3.15
CA HIS A 53 5.74 5.76 1.96
C HIS A 53 4.38 6.29 1.50
N TRP A 54 3.47 6.55 2.44
CA TRP A 54 2.14 7.08 2.13
C TRP A 54 2.22 8.43 1.41
N ASP A 55 2.95 9.38 1.98
CA ASP A 55 3.10 10.73 1.43
C ASP A 55 3.79 10.68 0.06
N TYR A 56 4.81 9.83 -0.10
CA TYR A 56 5.50 9.66 -1.37
C TYR A 56 4.60 9.05 -2.46
N ILE A 57 3.86 7.97 -2.16
CA ILE A 57 2.93 7.35 -3.11
C ILE A 57 1.87 8.37 -3.54
N LEU A 58 1.32 9.14 -2.61
CA LEU A 58 0.35 10.18 -2.95
C LEU A 58 0.96 11.33 -3.76
N SER A 59 2.27 11.58 -3.67
CA SER A 59 2.94 12.59 -4.51
C SER A 59 3.03 12.20 -5.99
N LEU A 60 2.85 10.91 -6.31
CA LEU A 60 2.84 10.40 -7.69
C LEU A 60 1.49 10.67 -8.40
N GLU A 61 0.42 11.01 -7.67
CA GLU A 61 -0.93 11.13 -8.24
C GLU A 61 -1.19 12.42 -9.04
#